data_AF-A0A947GKF6-F1
#
_entry.id   AF-A0A947GKF6-F1
#
_cell.length_a   1.000
_cell.length_b   1.000
_cell.length_c   1.000
_cell.angle_alpha   90.00
_cell.angle_beta   90.00
_cell.angle_gamma   90.00
#
_symmetry.space_group_name_H-M   'P 1'
#
loop_
_entity.id
_entity.type
_entity.pdbx_description
1 polymer ?
#
loop_
_entity_poly.entity_id
_entity_poly.type
_entity_poly.pdbx_seq_one_letter_code
_entity_poly.pdbx_strand_id
1 'polypeptide(L)'
;MGIAIASFPIVLNRYVKARTSAKKTSTNSPLQEMKAAVQALSYPPFKVPDSVIVYRAQQATVPVKNYSPKSSIDNAFGAIADYLTLSHLPAIAKN
;
A
#
# COMPACT_ATOMS: atom_id res chain seq x y z
N MET A 1 23.58 20.33 4.81
CA MET A 1 23.57 18.86 4.69
C MET A 1 22.12 18.41 4.75
N GLY A 2 21.55 17.97 3.63
CA GLY A 2 20.18 17.43 3.62
C GLY A 2 20.22 15.99 4.15
N ILE A 3 19.33 15.67 5.09
CA ILE A 3 19.15 14.29 5.55
C ILE A 3 18.55 13.52 4.39
N ALA A 4 19.31 12.60 3.80
CA ALA A 4 18.75 11.65 2.84
C ALA A 4 17.86 10.68 3.63
N ILE A 5 16.55 10.95 3.64
CA ILE A 5 15.55 10.03 4.19
C ILE A 5 15.57 8.81 3.29
N ALA A 6 15.92 7.65 3.84
CA ALA A 6 15.90 6.38 3.11
C ALA A 6 14.52 6.16 2.46
N SER A 7 14.49 5.47 1.33
CA SER A 7 13.24 5.14 0.65
C SER A 7 12.39 4.22 1.52
N PHE A 8 11.22 4.69 1.97
CA PHE A 8 10.29 3.90 2.79
C PHE A 8 8.99 3.64 2.02
N PRO A 9 8.50 2.38 1.96
CA PRO A 9 7.21 2.08 1.34
C PRO A 9 6.06 2.65 2.16
N ILE A 10 5.06 3.17 1.46
CA ILE A 10 3.82 3.68 2.06
C ILE A 10 2.69 2.73 1.71
N VAL A 11 1.99 2.22 2.73
CA VAL A 11 0.87 1.30 2.58
C VAL A 11 -0.42 1.99 3.01
N LEU A 12 -1.35 2.14 2.05
CA LEU A 12 -2.70 2.62 2.30
C LEU A 12 -3.60 1.42 2.60
N ASN A 13 -3.80 1.13 3.89
CA ASN A 13 -4.64 0.03 4.35
C ASN A 13 -6.13 0.39 4.32
N ARG A 14 -6.99 -0.62 4.11
CA ARG A 14 -8.45 -0.48 3.98
C ARG A 14 -8.86 0.57 2.94
N TYR A 15 -8.16 0.58 1.81
CA TYR A 15 -8.41 1.53 0.73
C TYR A 15 -9.80 1.30 0.12
N VAL A 16 -10.68 2.30 0.27
CA VAL A 16 -11.98 2.34 -0.39
C VAL A 16 -11.88 3.30 -1.58
N LYS A 17 -12.15 2.80 -2.79
CA LYS A 17 -12.25 3.67 -3.97
C LYS A 17 -13.42 4.62 -3.74
N ALA A 18 -13.15 5.93 -3.70
CA ALA A 18 -14.20 6.93 -3.52
C ALA A 18 -15.29 6.70 -4.57
N ARG A 19 -16.54 6.51 -4.13
CA ARG A 19 -17.69 6.52 -5.04
C ARG A 19 -17.78 7.94 -5.60
N THR A 20 -17.81 8.07 -6.91
CA THR A 20 -18.07 9.32 -7.63
C THR A 20 -19.53 9.76 -7.41
N SER A 21 -19.87 10.14 -6.18
CA SER A 21 -20.98 11.05 -5.91
C SER A 21 -20.35 12.37 -5.52
N ALA A 22 -20.02 13.16 -6.54
CA ALA A 22 -19.48 14.50 -6.37
C ALA A 22 -20.57 15.42 -5.80
N LYS A 23 -20.59 15.60 -4.48
CA LYS A 23 -21.05 16.86 -3.91
C LYS A 23 -19.79 17.70 -3.72
N LYS A 24 -19.67 18.80 -4.48
CA LYS A 24 -18.60 19.80 -4.33
C LYS A 24 -18.62 20.31 -2.88
N THR A 25 -17.84 19.71 -2.01
CA THR A 25 -17.38 20.36 -0.78
C THR A 25 -15.97 20.84 -1.06
N SER A 26 -15.90 22.14 -1.31
CA SER A 26 -14.72 22.97 -1.28
C SER A 26 -13.99 22.80 0.06
N THR A 27 -12.91 22.03 0.03
CA THR A 27 -11.64 22.15 0.77
C THR A 27 -10.88 20.85 0.50
N ASN A 28 -9.58 20.94 0.23
CA ASN A 28 -8.73 19.79 -0.09
C ASN A 28 -9.02 18.65 0.88
N SER A 29 -9.47 17.49 0.38
CA SER A 29 -9.73 16.39 1.29
C SER A 29 -8.40 15.95 1.92
N PRO A 30 -8.35 15.57 3.20
CA PRO A 30 -7.12 15.11 3.85
C PRO A 30 -6.42 14.00 3.06
N LEU A 31 -7.18 13.19 2.31
CA LEU A 31 -6.66 12.17 1.41
C LEU A 31 -5.94 12.76 0.20
N GLN A 32 -6.40 13.88 -0.35
CA GLN A 32 -5.73 14.60 -1.44
C GLN A 32 -4.45 15.27 -0.96
N GLU A 33 -4.45 15.89 0.22
CA GLU A 33 -3.25 16.49 0.82
C GLU A 33 -2.20 15.43 1.14
N MET A 34 -2.62 14.33 1.75
CA MET A 34 -1.74 13.20 2.03
C MET A 34 -1.21 12.58 0.73
N LYS A 35 -2.04 12.44 -0.31
CA LYS A 35 -1.59 11.95 -1.61
C LYS A 35 -0.57 12.88 -2.26
N ALA A 36 -0.78 14.20 -2.18
CA ALA A 36 0.17 15.19 -2.70
C ALA A 36 1.51 15.15 -1.94
N ALA A 37 1.46 15.05 -0.60
CA ALA A 37 2.66 14.89 0.22
C ALA A 37 3.41 13.58 -0.09
N VAL A 38 2.69 12.48 -0.28
CA VAL A 38 3.28 11.18 -0.66
C VAL A 38 3.83 11.18 -2.08
N GLN A 39 3.15 11.85 -3.02
CA GLN A 39 3.66 12.04 -4.38
C GLN A 39 4.92 12.92 -4.41
N ALA A 40 4.99 13.94 -3.56
CA ALA A 40 6.19 14.76 -3.40
C ALA A 40 7.38 13.94 -2.86
N LEU A 41 7.12 12.89 -2.09
CA LEU A 41 8.13 11.92 -1.66
C LEU A 41 8.58 10.94 -2.76
N SER A 42 7.99 11.00 -3.97
CA SER A 42 8.33 10.15 -5.13
C SER A 42 8.14 8.64 -4.94
N TYR A 43 7.50 8.19 -3.86
CA TYR A 43 7.27 6.77 -3.59
C TYR A 43 5.85 6.35 -4.02
N PRO A 44 5.70 5.32 -4.88
CA PRO A 44 4.38 4.83 -5.26
C PRO A 44 3.70 4.16 -4.04
N PRO A 45 2.52 4.61 -3.61
CA PRO A 45 1.85 4.01 -2.46
C PRO A 45 1.21 2.67 -2.85
N PHE A 46 1.43 1.65 -2.03
CA PHE A 46 0.72 0.37 -2.11
C PHE A 46 -0.69 0.54 -1.57
N LYS A 47 -1.67 -0.07 -2.25
CA LYS A 47 -3.08 0.00 -1.86
C LYS A 47 -3.57 -1.38 -1.48
N VAL A 48 -3.97 -1.54 -0.22
CA VAL A 48 -4.61 -2.76 0.26
C VAL A 48 -6.11 -2.47 0.39
N PRO A 49 -6.97 -3.07 -0.45
CA PRO A 49 -8.40 -2.80 -0.39
C PRO A 49 -9.01 -3.25 0.94
N ASP A 50 -10.13 -2.65 1.34
CA ASP A 50 -10.89 -3.18 2.46
C ASP A 50 -11.50 -4.54 2.07
N SER A 51 -11.39 -5.55 2.94
CA SER A 51 -11.87 -6.89 2.62
C SER A 51 -12.21 -7.73 3.84
N VAL A 52 -13.38 -8.37 3.78
CA VAL A 52 -13.86 -9.35 4.76
C VAL A 52 -12.94 -10.58 4.83
N ILE A 53 -12.19 -10.87 3.76
CA ILE A 53 -11.22 -11.98 3.72
C ILE A 53 -10.16 -11.82 4.82
N VAL A 54 -9.68 -10.60 5.04
CA VAL A 54 -8.68 -10.31 6.08
C VAL A 54 -9.22 -10.70 7.45
N TYR A 55 -10.44 -10.27 7.75
CA TYR A 55 -11.10 -10.55 9.02
C TYR A 55 -11.32 -12.05 9.24
N ARG A 56 -11.75 -12.79 8.20
CA ARG A 56 -11.94 -14.24 8.32
C ARG A 56 -10.62 -15.01 8.47
N ALA A 57 -9.58 -14.60 7.75
CA ALA A 57 -8.24 -15.16 7.89
C ALA A 57 -7.69 -14.94 9.31
N GLN A 58 -7.93 -13.77 9.90
CA GLN A 58 -7.59 -13.46 11.29
C GLN A 58 -8.33 -14.37 12.28
N GLN A 59 -9.65 -14.56 12.14
CA GLN A 59 -10.41 -15.48 13.01
C GLN A 59 -9.90 -16.92 12.94
N ALA A 60 -9.48 -17.36 11.76
CA ALA A 60 -8.92 -18.68 11.55
C ALA A 60 -7.41 -18.78 11.92
N THR A 61 -6.79 -17.69 12.37
CA THR A 61 -5.35 -17.62 12.69
C THR A 61 -4.45 -18.11 11.56
N VAL A 62 -4.84 -17.84 10.31
CA VAL A 62 -4.07 -18.21 9.11
C VAL A 62 -3.72 -16.98 8.28
N PRO A 63 -2.57 -16.99 7.58
CA PRO A 63 -2.27 -15.95 6.60
C PRO A 63 -3.34 -15.87 5.50
N VAL A 64 -3.58 -14.67 4.97
CA VAL A 64 -4.55 -14.46 3.88
C VAL A 64 -4.24 -15.34 2.66
N LYS A 65 -2.95 -15.54 2.35
CA LYS A 65 -2.50 -16.44 1.28
C LYS A 65 -3.04 -17.87 1.41
N ASN A 66 -3.15 -18.37 2.64
CA ASN A 66 -3.63 -19.72 2.92
C ASN A 66 -5.16 -19.77 2.97
N TYR A 67 -5.80 -18.66 3.34
CA TYR A 67 -7.25 -18.54 3.45
C TYR A 67 -7.94 -18.28 2.10
N SER A 68 -7.38 -17.40 1.28
CA SER A 68 -7.93 -17.00 -0.03
C SER A 68 -6.79 -16.67 -1.00
N PRO A 69 -6.12 -17.71 -1.53
CA PRO A 69 -5.03 -17.53 -2.49
C PRO A 69 -5.53 -16.85 -3.76
N LYS A 70 -4.68 -16.02 -4.37
CA LYS A 70 -4.96 -15.24 -5.61
C LYS A 70 -6.06 -14.19 -5.47
N SER A 71 -6.55 -13.93 -4.25
CA SER A 71 -7.46 -12.81 -4.00
C SER A 71 -6.76 -11.47 -4.25
N SER A 72 -7.53 -10.41 -4.48
CA SER A 72 -6.97 -9.05 -4.64
C SER A 72 -6.16 -8.60 -3.42
N ILE A 73 -6.47 -9.12 -2.24
CA ILE A 73 -5.74 -8.86 -1.00
C ILE A 73 -4.42 -9.62 -0.97
N ASP A 74 -4.45 -10.91 -1.31
CA ASP A 74 -3.24 -11.75 -1.41
C ASP A 74 -2.24 -11.11 -2.38
N ASN A 75 -2.72 -10.68 -3.56
CA ASN A 75 -1.88 -9.99 -4.55
C ASN A 75 -1.34 -8.66 -4.03
N ALA A 76 -2.13 -7.89 -3.26
CA ALA A 76 -1.67 -6.62 -2.69
C ALA A 76 -0.58 -6.83 -1.62
N PHE A 77 -0.73 -7.83 -0.76
CA PHE A 77 0.31 -8.19 0.21
C PHE A 77 1.56 -8.78 -0.47
N GLY A 78 1.39 -9.59 -1.52
CA GLY A 78 2.49 -10.09 -2.33
C GLY A 78 3.33 -8.96 -2.93
N ALA A 79 2.69 -7.96 -3.55
CA ALA A 79 3.40 -6.81 -4.12
C ALA A 79 4.18 -6.00 -3.08
N ILE A 80 3.66 -5.86 -1.86
CA ILE A 80 4.39 -5.21 -0.75
C ILE A 80 5.60 -6.06 -0.34
N ALA A 81 5.43 -7.37 -0.20
CA ALA A 81 6.51 -8.29 0.15
C ALA A 81 7.62 -8.30 -0.91
N ASP A 82 7.25 -8.32 -2.19
CA ASP A 82 8.19 -8.26 -3.32
C ASP A 82 8.98 -6.95 -3.31
N TYR A 83 8.31 -5.81 -3.07
CA TYR A 83 9.00 -4.53 -2.95
C TYR A 83 9.99 -4.50 -1.80
N LEU A 84 9.61 -5.02 -0.63
CA LEU A 84 10.46 -5.05 0.56
C LEU A 84 11.67 -5.97 0.38
N THR A 85 11.49 -7.11 -0.28
CA THR A 85 12.57 -8.07 -0.54
C THR A 85 13.54 -7.56 -1.60
N LEU A 86 13.03 -6.95 -2.68
CA LEU A 86 13.86 -6.34 -3.72
C LEU A 86 14.62 -5.09 -3.22
N SER A 87 14.02 -4.32 -2.32
CA SER A 87 14.67 -3.15 -1.68
C SER A 87 15.75 -3.55 -0.65
N HIS A 88 15.89 -4.84 -0.33
CA HIS A 88 16.90 -5.39 0.56
C HIS A 88 18.04 -6.13 -0.15
N LEU A 89 18.02 -6.22 -1.48
CA LEU A 89 19.19 -6.68 -2.20
C LEU A 89 20.24 -5.55 -2.17
N PRO A 90 21.46 -5.77 -1.63
CA PRO A 90 22.56 -4.86 -1.92
C PRO A 90 22.65 -4.76 -3.44
N ALA A 91 22.93 -3.57 -3.96
CA ALA A 91 23.26 -3.39 -5.37
C ALA A 91 24.50 -4.23 -5.68
N ILE A 92 24.31 -5.51 -6.00
CA ILE A 92 25.38 -6.33 -6.54
C ILE A 92 25.61 -5.75 -7.92
N ALA A 93 26.72 -5.03 -7.99
CA ALA A 93 27.24 -4.38 -9.17
C ALA A 93 27.04 -5.28 -10.39
N LYS A 94 26.36 -4.73 -11.40
CA LYS A 94 26.51 -5.20 -12.77
C LYS A 94 27.94 -4.85 -13.17
N ASN A 95 28.84 -5.83 -13.13
CA ASN A 95 30.04 -5.87 -13.98
C ASN A 95 29.63 -6.36 -15.37
#